data_AF-A0A522NFX1-F1
#
_entry.id   AF-A0A522NFX1-F1
#
_cell.length_a   1.000
_cell.length_b   1.000
_cell.length_c   1.000
_cell.angle_alpha   90.00
_cell.angle_beta   90.00
_cell.angle_gamma   90.00
#
_symmetry.space_group_name_H-M   'P 1'
#
loop_
_entity.id
_entity.type
_entity.pdbx_description
1 polymer ?
#
loop_
_entity_poly.entity_id
_entity_poly.type
_entity_poly.pdbx_seq_one_letter_code
_entity_poly.pdbx_strand_id
1 'polypeptide(L)'
;MRAGTGERGAGSGDWGPGTRDQEKTCALQPARPESRPGPRPPVPGPRSHSGFSLLEVIAAMLLLAIVFTALMQVAGGAIRLTQNAAAHSEAAMWARSLLDSAYVGEPIRPGSSAGQFNAKYRWRLNVTPWNLAGIAPPGASLQLYRLDLDVRWGPPGHPRSAHFRTLRLGGPLRSGAASAAQGAP
;
A
#
# COMPACT_ATOMS: atom_id res chain seq x y z
N MET A 1 -40.39 -6.86 11.73
CA MET A 1 -41.46 -7.87 11.84
C MET A 1 -40.80 -9.23 12.06
N ARG A 2 -41.32 -10.03 13.02
CA ARG A 2 -40.78 -11.24 13.70
C ARG A 2 -39.62 -10.97 14.67
N ALA A 3 -39.74 -11.03 16.01
CA ALA A 3 -40.51 -11.82 17.00
C ALA A 3 -39.98 -13.24 17.28
N GLY A 4 -39.84 -13.55 18.58
CA GLY A 4 -39.45 -14.85 19.17
C GLY A 4 -38.30 -14.70 20.19
N THR A 5 -38.43 -14.28 21.46
CA THR A 5 -39.15 -14.78 22.67
C THR A 5 -38.86 -16.23 23.11
N GLY A 6 -38.49 -16.36 24.39
CA GLY A 6 -38.63 -17.54 25.25
C GLY A 6 -37.48 -18.55 25.13
N GLU A 7 -36.97 -19.19 26.19
CA GLU A 7 -37.64 -19.57 27.43
C GLU A 7 -36.68 -19.76 28.62
N ARG A 8 -37.29 -19.65 29.81
CA ARG A 8 -36.78 -20.03 31.13
C ARG A 8 -36.70 -21.55 31.26
N GLY A 9 -35.77 -22.03 32.08
CA GLY A 9 -35.76 -23.40 32.58
C GLY A 9 -35.14 -23.47 33.98
N ALA A 10 -35.98 -23.26 34.99
CA ALA A 10 -35.68 -23.55 36.39
C ALA A 10 -35.93 -25.04 36.67
N GLY A 11 -35.13 -25.64 37.54
CA GLY A 11 -35.37 -26.94 38.17
C GLY A 11 -34.19 -27.21 39.10
N SER A 12 -34.23 -26.94 40.40
CA SER A 12 -35.17 -27.39 41.45
C SER A 12 -35.24 -28.90 41.58
N GLY A 13 -34.67 -29.40 42.66
CA GLY A 13 -34.97 -30.71 43.24
C GLY A 13 -33.69 -31.41 43.66
N ASP A 14 -33.59 -32.04 44.82
CA ASP A 14 -34.41 -32.09 46.02
C ASP A 14 -33.56 -32.87 47.02
N TRP A 15 -33.67 -32.54 48.30
CA TRP A 15 -32.95 -33.21 49.37
C TRP A 15 -33.69 -34.49 49.77
N GLY A 16 -32.97 -35.60 49.91
CA GLY A 16 -33.52 -36.81 50.50
C GLY A 16 -32.45 -37.67 51.19
N PRO A 17 -32.34 -37.64 52.53
CA PRO A 17 -31.53 -38.61 53.27
C PRO A 17 -32.30 -39.92 53.41
N GLY A 18 -32.01 -40.88 52.53
CA GLY A 18 -32.49 -42.25 52.63
C GLY A 18 -31.70 -43.01 53.70
N THR A 19 -32.24 -43.05 54.91
CA THR A 19 -31.84 -43.98 55.97
C THR A 19 -32.08 -45.41 55.50
N ARG A 20 -31.02 -46.20 55.36
CA ARG A 20 -31.13 -47.66 55.41
C ARG A 20 -30.29 -48.19 56.55
N ASP A 21 -31.03 -48.61 57.54
CA ASP A 21 -30.65 -49.53 58.58
C ASP A 21 -29.96 -50.76 57.98
N GLN A 22 -28.71 -50.98 58.36
CA GLN A 22 -28.12 -52.32 58.40
C GLN A 22 -27.55 -52.53 59.80
N GLU A 23 -28.42 -53.02 60.67
CA GLU A 23 -28.01 -53.83 61.81
C GLU A 23 -27.49 -55.20 61.32
N LYS A 24 -26.67 -55.79 62.20
CA LYS A 24 -26.22 -57.19 62.25
C LYS A 24 -24.87 -57.44 61.55
N THR A 25 -23.79 -57.35 62.32
CA THR A 25 -23.26 -58.51 63.05
C THR A 25 -22.13 -58.04 63.97
N CYS A 26 -22.32 -58.28 65.26
CA CYS A 26 -21.33 -58.04 66.31
C CYS A 26 -20.21 -59.07 66.17
N ALA A 27 -19.17 -58.73 65.39
CA ALA A 27 -17.88 -59.41 65.47
C ALA A 27 -16.97 -58.55 66.35
N LEU A 28 -16.74 -59.02 67.57
CA LEU A 28 -15.71 -58.50 68.48
C LEU A 28 -14.34 -58.66 67.79
N GLN A 29 -13.88 -57.58 67.17
CA GLN A 29 -12.54 -57.48 66.61
C GLN A 29 -11.57 -57.05 67.73
N PRO A 30 -10.49 -57.80 68.02
CA PRO A 30 -9.49 -57.36 68.99
C PRO A 30 -8.78 -56.09 68.48
N ALA A 31 -8.51 -55.18 69.43
CA ALA A 31 -7.84 -53.91 69.20
C ALA A 31 -6.50 -54.09 68.44
N ARG A 32 -6.40 -53.49 67.25
CA ARG A 32 -5.12 -53.36 66.52
C ARG A 32 -4.23 -52.35 67.25
N PRO A 33 -2.94 -52.62 67.45
CA PRO A 33 -2.01 -51.61 67.95
C PRO A 33 -1.87 -50.47 66.94
N GLU A 34 -2.09 -49.26 67.42
CA GLU A 34 -1.94 -47.98 66.73
C GLU A 34 -0.59 -47.93 65.99
N SER A 35 -0.64 -48.01 64.66
CA SER A 35 0.54 -47.89 63.80
C SER A 35 0.94 -46.41 63.75
N ARG A 36 1.96 -46.02 64.52
CA ARG A 36 2.51 -44.65 64.47
C ARG A 36 2.95 -44.34 63.03
N PRO A 37 2.48 -43.25 62.40
CA PRO A 37 3.02 -42.83 61.12
C PRO A 37 4.48 -42.40 61.31
N GLY A 38 5.41 -43.13 60.68
CA GLY A 38 6.82 -42.74 60.63
C GLY A 38 7.03 -41.40 59.93
N PRO A 39 8.23 -40.78 60.06
CA PRO A 39 8.54 -39.53 59.38
C PRO A 39 8.38 -39.70 57.86
N ARG A 40 7.59 -38.81 57.24
CA ARG A 40 7.40 -38.80 55.78
C ARG A 40 8.75 -38.48 55.12
N PRO A 41 9.16 -39.20 54.06
CA PRO A 41 10.36 -38.85 53.32
C PRO A 41 10.19 -37.46 52.67
N PRO A 42 11.27 -36.67 52.54
CA PRO A 42 11.21 -35.41 51.82
C PRO A 42 10.84 -35.67 50.37
N VAL A 43 9.77 -35.03 49.90
CA VAL A 43 9.35 -35.08 48.50
C VAL A 43 10.40 -34.31 47.68
N PRO A 44 11.06 -34.91 46.68
CA PRO A 44 11.98 -34.16 45.83
C PRO A 44 11.20 -33.08 45.08
N GLY A 45 11.45 -31.80 45.38
CA GLY A 45 10.97 -30.71 44.55
C GLY A 45 11.64 -30.81 43.16
N PRO A 46 10.94 -30.45 42.07
CA PRO A 46 11.54 -30.47 40.75
C PRO A 46 12.76 -29.55 40.76
N ARG A 47 13.94 -30.11 40.54
CA ARG A 47 15.16 -29.34 40.28
C ARG A 47 14.97 -28.65 38.93
N SER A 48 14.62 -27.37 38.94
CA SER A 48 14.65 -26.54 37.75
C SER A 48 16.12 -26.38 37.34
N HIS A 49 16.59 -27.28 36.47
CA HIS A 49 17.82 -27.08 35.73
C HIS A 49 17.58 -25.92 34.75
N SER A 50 17.84 -24.70 35.21
CA SER A 50 17.97 -23.51 34.38
C SER A 50 19.35 -23.50 33.73
N GLY A 51 19.58 -24.44 32.81
CA GLY A 51 20.69 -24.39 31.88
C GLY A 51 20.16 -23.88 30.55
N PHE A 52 20.82 -22.87 29.96
CA PHE A 52 20.53 -22.43 28.59
C PHE A 52 20.60 -23.64 27.66
N SER A 53 19.47 -23.99 27.06
CA SER A 53 19.43 -25.11 26.13
C SER A 53 20.15 -24.71 24.84
N LEU A 54 20.97 -25.60 24.28
CA LEU A 54 21.54 -25.41 22.94
C LEU A 54 20.44 -25.11 21.90
N LEU A 55 19.25 -25.70 22.11
CA LEU A 55 18.07 -25.48 21.28
C LEU A 55 17.59 -24.03 21.32
N GLU A 56 17.78 -23.31 22.42
CA GLU A 56 17.38 -21.91 22.55
C GLU A 56 18.25 -21.00 21.68
N VAL A 57 19.57 -21.22 21.69
CA VAL A 57 20.50 -20.48 20.83
C VAL A 57 20.20 -20.74 19.36
N ILE A 58 19.93 -22.01 19.00
CA ILE A 58 19.55 -22.36 17.63
C ILE A 58 18.21 -21.72 17.26
N ALA A 59 17.20 -21.78 18.13
CA ALA A 59 15.90 -21.14 17.89
C ALA A 59 16.04 -19.62 17.75
N ALA A 60 16.86 -18.97 18.57
CA ALA A 60 17.13 -17.54 18.49
C ALA A 60 17.82 -17.17 17.17
N MET A 61 18.82 -17.95 16.73
CA MET A 61 19.49 -17.75 15.44
C MET A 61 18.52 -17.95 14.26
N LEU A 62 17.63 -18.94 14.32
CA LEU A 62 16.61 -19.17 13.29
C LEU A 62 15.62 -18.00 13.21
N LEU A 63 15.12 -17.54 14.36
CA LEU A 63 14.21 -16.40 14.42
C LEU A 63 14.90 -15.13 13.92
N LEU A 64 16.14 -14.90 14.33
CA LEU A 64 16.95 -13.78 13.84
C LEU A 64 17.10 -13.85 12.33
N ALA A 65 17.42 -15.01 11.76
CA ALA A 65 17.59 -15.18 10.32
C ALA A 65 16.30 -14.86 9.54
N ILE A 66 15.14 -15.32 10.05
CA ILE A 66 13.84 -15.03 9.44
C ILE A 66 13.54 -13.53 9.50
N VAL A 67 13.69 -12.91 10.66
CA VAL A 67 13.43 -11.48 10.84
C VAL A 67 14.38 -10.65 9.98
N PHE A 68 15.67 -10.97 9.96
CA PHE A 68 16.66 -10.28 9.13
C PHE A 68 16.34 -10.38 7.64
N THR A 69 15.92 -11.57 7.18
CA THR A 69 15.49 -11.78 5.79
C THR A 69 14.27 -10.91 5.46
N ALA A 70 13.27 -10.86 6.35
CA ALA A 70 12.10 -10.00 6.17
C ALA A 70 12.48 -8.51 6.13
N LEU A 71 13.39 -8.06 7.01
CA LEU A 71 13.90 -6.70 7.02
C LEU A 71 14.61 -6.34 5.72
N MET A 72 15.45 -7.24 5.19
CA MET A 72 16.17 -7.01 3.94
C MET A 72 15.22 -6.89 2.74
N GLN A 73 14.13 -7.67 2.72
CA GLN A 73 13.10 -7.55 1.69
C GLN A 73 12.40 -6.20 1.75
N VAL A 74 12.02 -5.74 2.96
CA VAL A 74 11.39 -4.43 3.15
C VAL A 74 12.33 -3.30 2.78
N ALA A 75 13.60 -3.36 3.20
CA ALA A 75 14.63 -2.38 2.85
C ALA A 75 14.86 -2.32 1.33
N GLY A 76 14.96 -3.48 0.68
CA GLY A 76 15.07 -3.57 -0.79
C GLY A 76 13.84 -2.98 -1.50
N GLY A 77 12.64 -3.22 -0.95
CA GLY A 77 11.39 -2.62 -1.42
C GLY A 77 11.40 -1.08 -1.31
N ALA A 78 11.79 -0.55 -0.15
CA ALA A 78 11.90 0.88 0.09
C ALA A 78 12.91 1.55 -0.86
N ILE A 79 14.08 0.94 -1.06
CA ILE A 79 15.09 1.46 -1.99
C ILE A 79 14.54 1.52 -3.42
N ARG A 80 13.87 0.46 -3.90
CA ARG A 80 13.25 0.43 -5.24
C ARG A 80 12.17 1.49 -5.40
N LEU A 81 11.36 1.71 -4.36
CA LEU A 81 10.33 2.74 -4.36
C LEU A 81 10.95 4.13 -4.47
N THR A 82 12.00 4.43 -3.69
CA THR A 82 12.73 5.70 -3.75
C THR A 82 13.37 5.93 -5.12
N GLN A 83 13.99 4.91 -5.72
CA GLN A 83 14.55 5.01 -7.07
C GLN A 83 13.48 5.28 -8.13
N ASN A 84 12.31 4.65 -8.01
CA ASN A 84 11.19 4.92 -8.90
C ASN A 84 10.67 6.34 -8.74
N ALA A 85 10.47 6.80 -7.50
CA ALA A 85 10.06 8.17 -7.21
C ALA A 85 11.05 9.19 -7.80
N ALA A 86 12.36 8.97 -7.62
CA ALA A 86 13.41 9.81 -8.21
C ALA A 86 13.32 9.88 -9.74
N ALA A 87 13.10 8.75 -10.43
CA ALA A 87 12.95 8.73 -11.88
C ALA A 87 11.71 9.49 -12.36
N HIS A 88 10.60 9.43 -11.62
CA HIS A 88 9.40 10.22 -11.92
C HIS A 88 9.64 11.73 -11.72
N SER A 89 10.32 12.11 -10.63
CA SER A 89 10.70 13.52 -10.39
C SER A 89 11.64 14.05 -11.46
N GLU A 90 12.62 13.24 -11.90
CA GLU A 90 13.52 13.59 -12.99
C GLU A 90 12.75 13.81 -14.31
N ALA A 91 11.85 12.88 -14.67
CA ALA A 91 11.00 13.03 -15.85
C ALA A 91 10.12 14.29 -15.78
N ALA A 92 9.59 14.63 -14.59
CA ALA A 92 8.80 15.84 -14.38
C ALA A 92 9.64 17.12 -14.53
N MET A 93 10.89 17.13 -14.06
CA MET A 93 11.80 18.26 -14.28
C MET A 93 12.11 18.47 -15.76
N TRP A 94 12.41 17.39 -16.50
CA TRP A 94 12.63 17.47 -17.95
C TRP A 94 11.39 17.96 -18.69
N ALA A 95 10.22 17.43 -18.33
CA ALA A 95 8.94 17.85 -18.91
C ALA A 95 8.68 19.33 -18.66
N ARG A 96 8.89 19.80 -17.43
CA ARG A 96 8.71 21.20 -17.06
C ARG A 96 9.67 22.10 -17.82
N SER A 97 10.95 21.76 -17.86
CA SER A 97 11.95 22.52 -18.62
C SER A 97 11.61 22.60 -20.12
N LEU A 98 11.11 21.52 -20.72
CA LEU A 98 10.67 21.52 -22.12
C LEU A 98 9.45 22.42 -22.32
N LEU A 99 8.44 22.34 -21.44
CA LEU A 99 7.23 23.18 -21.55
C LEU A 99 7.53 24.66 -21.29
N ASP A 100 8.44 24.94 -20.36
CA ASP A 100 8.85 26.30 -20.00
C ASP A 100 9.70 26.93 -21.11
N SER A 101 10.54 26.17 -21.80
CA SER A 101 11.36 26.66 -22.94
C SER A 101 10.61 26.66 -24.28
N ALA A 102 9.70 25.71 -24.49
CA ALA A 102 8.89 25.66 -25.70
C ALA A 102 8.07 26.95 -25.80
N TYR A 103 8.07 27.59 -26.97
CA TYR A 103 7.26 28.78 -27.28
C TYR A 103 7.53 30.01 -26.38
N VAL A 104 8.73 30.13 -25.81
CA VAL A 104 9.21 31.41 -25.25
C VAL A 104 9.66 32.29 -26.42
N GLY A 105 8.77 33.19 -26.84
CA GLY A 105 9.06 34.19 -27.89
C GLY A 105 8.50 33.87 -29.29
N GLU A 106 8.13 32.63 -29.57
CA GLU A 106 7.49 32.23 -30.84
C GLU A 106 5.99 31.95 -30.62
N PRO A 107 5.08 32.41 -31.53
CA PRO A 107 3.66 32.09 -31.44
C PRO A 107 3.41 30.57 -31.43
N ILE A 108 2.52 30.14 -30.55
CA ILE A 108 2.16 28.72 -30.40
C ILE A 108 1.51 28.24 -31.71
N ARG A 109 2.08 27.17 -32.29
CA ARG A 109 1.55 26.53 -33.49
C ARG A 109 1.04 25.13 -33.16
N PRO A 110 -0.17 24.77 -33.61
CA PRO A 110 -0.61 23.37 -33.57
C PRO A 110 0.39 22.46 -34.28
N GLY A 111 0.60 21.27 -33.73
CA GLY A 111 1.52 20.29 -34.30
C GLY A 111 2.02 19.28 -33.28
N SER A 112 2.73 18.27 -33.78
CA SER A 112 3.40 17.28 -32.94
C SER A 112 4.90 17.42 -33.07
N SER A 113 5.60 17.45 -31.93
CA SER A 113 7.06 17.40 -31.85
C SER A 113 7.46 16.16 -31.08
N ALA A 114 8.54 15.50 -31.50
CA ALA A 114 9.05 14.34 -30.80
C ALA A 114 10.57 14.38 -30.75
N GLY A 115 11.14 13.74 -29.73
CA GLY A 115 12.58 13.71 -29.57
C GLY A 115 13.00 12.86 -28.39
N GLN A 116 14.25 13.04 -28.00
CA GLN A 116 14.85 12.38 -26.85
C GLN A 116 15.66 13.41 -26.08
N PHE A 117 15.48 13.44 -24.76
CA PHE A 117 16.30 14.30 -23.90
C PHE A 117 17.70 13.72 -23.74
N ASN A 118 17.76 12.38 -23.65
CA ASN A 118 18.99 11.61 -23.55
C ASN A 118 18.72 10.16 -24.01
N ALA A 119 19.70 9.26 -23.83
CA ALA A 119 19.55 7.85 -24.20
C ALA A 119 18.43 7.10 -23.42
N LYS A 120 17.96 7.65 -22.30
CA LYS A 120 17.01 7.00 -21.38
C LYS A 120 15.58 7.54 -21.51
N TYR A 121 15.42 8.83 -21.77
CA TYR A 121 14.12 9.53 -21.79
C TYR A 121 13.77 9.99 -23.21
N ARG A 122 12.67 9.46 -23.74
CA ARG A 122 12.09 9.84 -25.03
C ARG A 122 10.80 10.61 -24.80
N TRP A 123 10.55 11.66 -25.58
CA TRP A 123 9.39 12.51 -25.38
C TRP A 123 8.61 12.74 -26.68
N ARG A 124 7.32 13.04 -26.53
CA ARG A 124 6.43 13.44 -27.61
C ARG A 124 5.48 14.50 -27.09
N LEU A 125 5.50 15.67 -27.72
CA LEU A 125 4.62 16.80 -27.44
C LEU A 125 3.58 16.90 -28.55
N ASN A 126 2.32 17.06 -28.19
CA ASN A 126 1.23 17.32 -29.11
C ASN A 126 0.53 18.62 -28.71
N VAL A 127 0.39 19.53 -29.66
CA VAL A 127 -0.21 20.85 -29.46
C VAL A 127 -1.50 20.92 -30.25
N THR A 128 -2.62 21.05 -29.54
CA THR A 128 -3.95 21.13 -30.13
C THR A 128 -4.65 22.41 -29.71
N PRO A 129 -5.36 23.12 -30.61
CA PRO A 129 -6.19 24.23 -30.20
C PRO A 129 -7.30 23.72 -29.26
N TRP A 130 -7.47 24.39 -28.13
CA TRP A 130 -8.52 24.09 -27.15
C TRP A 130 -9.63 25.13 -27.26
N ASN A 131 -10.81 24.69 -27.67
CA ASN A 131 -12.00 25.54 -27.71
C ASN A 131 -12.78 25.35 -26.41
N LEU A 132 -12.96 26.42 -25.62
CA LEU A 132 -13.90 26.40 -24.50
C LEU A 132 -15.32 26.36 -25.09
N ALA A 133 -15.94 25.18 -25.06
CA ALA A 133 -17.37 24.99 -25.27
C ALA A 133 -17.99 25.89 -26.38
N GLY A 134 -17.49 25.75 -27.62
CA GLY A 134 -18.21 26.13 -28.83
C GLY A 134 -18.25 27.61 -29.21
N ILE A 135 -17.68 28.53 -28.42
CA ILE A 135 -17.76 29.98 -28.70
C ILE A 135 -16.38 30.63 -28.49
N ALA A 136 -15.44 30.31 -29.37
CA ALA A 136 -14.34 31.23 -29.63
C ALA A 136 -14.78 32.12 -30.80
N PRO A 137 -15.00 33.43 -30.60
CA PRO A 137 -15.36 34.33 -31.69
C PRO A 137 -14.31 34.24 -32.81
N PRO A 138 -14.71 34.10 -34.09
CA PRO A 138 -13.77 34.21 -35.19
C PRO A 138 -13.08 35.59 -35.10
N GLY A 139 -11.76 35.59 -34.90
CA GLY A 139 -10.98 36.82 -34.67
C GLY A 139 -10.63 37.11 -33.21
N ALA A 140 -10.86 36.18 -32.27
CA ALA A 140 -10.32 36.31 -30.92
C ALA A 140 -8.80 36.53 -30.99
N SER A 141 -8.33 37.64 -30.41
CA SER A 141 -6.91 38.01 -30.31
C SER A 141 -6.11 37.07 -29.40
N LEU A 142 -6.78 36.06 -28.84
CA LEU A 142 -6.26 35.17 -27.83
C LEU A 142 -6.91 33.80 -27.96
N GLN A 143 -6.10 32.79 -28.28
CA GLN A 143 -6.55 31.41 -28.47
C GLN A 143 -5.90 30.53 -27.41
N LEU A 144 -6.68 29.61 -26.84
CA LEU A 144 -6.15 28.64 -25.89
C LEU A 144 -5.65 27.40 -26.64
N TYR A 145 -4.45 26.95 -26.30
CA TYR A 145 -3.83 25.75 -26.82
C TYR A 145 -3.61 24.77 -25.67
N ARG A 146 -3.80 23.50 -25.95
CA ARG A 146 -3.47 22.40 -25.07
C ARG A 146 -2.19 21.74 -25.56
N LEU A 147 -1.24 21.60 -24.65
CA LEU A 147 0.03 20.92 -24.87
C LEU A 147 -0.02 19.62 -24.07
N ASP A 148 -0.04 18.49 -24.76
CA ASP A 148 0.02 17.14 -24.19
C ASP A 148 1.43 16.58 -24.40
N LEU A 149 2.16 16.35 -23.31
CA LEU A 149 3.54 15.86 -23.32
C LEU A 149 3.61 14.46 -22.71
N ASP A 150 4.01 13.50 -23.52
CA ASP A 150 4.31 12.14 -23.12
C ASP A 150 5.82 11.97 -22.94
N VAL A 151 6.28 11.59 -21.75
CA VAL A 151 7.68 11.21 -21.49
C VAL A 151 7.75 9.71 -21.21
N ARG A 152 8.56 8.97 -21.95
CA ARG A 152 8.71 7.50 -21.84
C ARG A 152 10.14 7.12 -21.54
N TRP A 153 10.33 6.20 -20.59
CA TRP A 153 11.65 5.68 -20.19
C TRP A 153 11.59 4.23 -19.71
N GLY A 154 12.76 3.62 -19.57
CA GLY A 154 12.90 2.25 -19.09
C GLY A 154 13.05 1.21 -20.21
N PRO A 155 13.37 -0.04 -19.83
CA PRO A 155 13.63 -1.12 -20.77
C PRO A 155 12.37 -1.50 -21.58
N PRO A 156 12.54 -2.05 -22.80
CA PRO A 156 11.42 -2.37 -23.69
C PRO A 156 10.41 -3.36 -23.10
N GLY A 157 10.83 -4.21 -22.16
CA GLY A 157 9.92 -5.15 -21.48
C GLY A 157 8.98 -4.53 -20.45
N HIS A 158 9.33 -3.35 -19.90
CA HIS A 158 8.50 -2.62 -18.91
C HIS A 158 8.64 -1.11 -19.13
N PRO A 159 8.10 -0.58 -20.25
CA PRO A 159 8.18 0.84 -20.53
C PRO A 159 7.35 1.62 -19.51
N ARG A 160 7.98 2.62 -18.90
CA ARG A 160 7.32 3.57 -18.01
C ARG A 160 7.01 4.84 -18.79
N SER A 161 5.87 5.46 -18.48
CA SER A 161 5.48 6.75 -19.05
C SER A 161 4.99 7.71 -17.97
N ALA A 162 5.19 9.00 -18.20
CA ALA A 162 4.54 10.08 -17.49
C ALA A 162 3.89 11.01 -18.51
N HIS A 163 2.67 11.43 -18.21
CA HIS A 163 1.84 12.26 -19.07
C HIS A 163 1.65 13.61 -18.39
N PHE A 164 1.99 14.68 -19.08
CA PHE A 164 1.85 16.05 -18.60
C PHE A 164 0.96 16.82 -19.56
N ARG A 165 0.03 17.60 -19.02
CA ARG A 165 -0.87 18.41 -19.80
C ARG A 165 -0.84 19.83 -19.27
N THR A 166 -0.66 20.79 -20.18
CA THR A 166 -0.74 22.20 -19.85
C THR A 166 -1.62 22.94 -20.84
N LEU A 167 -2.21 24.03 -20.38
CA LEU A 167 -3.00 24.95 -21.18
C LEU A 167 -2.23 26.25 -21.31
N ARG A 168 -2.03 26.69 -22.55
CA ARG A 168 -1.28 27.90 -22.83
C ARG A 168 -2.05 28.80 -23.76
N LEU A 169 -2.05 30.07 -23.40
CA LEU A 169 -2.68 31.12 -24.14
C LEU A 169 -1.70 31.61 -25.21
N GLY A 170 -2.13 31.68 -26.46
CA GLY A 170 -1.34 32.16 -27.58
C GLY A 170 -2.07 33.24 -28.34
N GLY A 171 -1.33 34.16 -28.95
CA GLY A 171 -1.89 35.06 -29.95
C GLY A 171 -2.37 34.26 -31.18
N PRO A 172 -3.36 34.76 -31.93
CA PRO A 172 -3.84 34.10 -33.12
C PRO A 172 -2.67 33.90 -34.09
N LEU A 173 -2.59 32.73 -34.73
CA LEU A 173 -1.82 32.64 -35.96
C LEU A 173 -2.40 33.70 -36.89
N ARG A 174 -1.63 34.74 -37.22
CA ARG A 174 -2.02 35.67 -38.29
C ARG A 174 -2.04 34.85 -39.57
N SER A 175 -3.21 34.32 -39.91
CA SER A 175 -3.51 33.84 -41.26
C SER A 175 -3.27 35.05 -42.16
N GLY A 176 -2.27 34.99 -43.06
CA GLY A 176 -1.70 36.16 -43.76
C GLY A 176 -2.76 37.17 -44.23
N ALA A 177 -2.58 38.48 -44.06
CA ALA A 177 -1.68 39.31 -44.86
C ALA A 177 -1.75 39.03 -46.39
N ALA A 178 -2.84 38.46 -46.90
CA ALA A 178 -3.06 38.15 -48.33
C ALA A 178 -4.31 38.84 -48.92
N SER A 179 -4.75 39.96 -48.34
CA SER A 179 -5.86 40.75 -48.90
C SER A 179 -5.66 42.23 -48.59
N ALA A 180 -4.85 42.93 -49.39
CA ALA A 180 -4.87 44.39 -49.62
C ALA A 180 -3.71 44.90 -50.51
N ALA A 181 -3.27 44.11 -51.50
CA ALA A 181 -2.41 44.61 -52.60
C ALA A 181 -3.11 44.48 -53.97
N GLN A 182 -4.44 44.36 -53.98
CA GLN A 182 -5.24 44.26 -55.19
C GLN A 182 -6.32 45.35 -55.16
N GLY A 183 -6.08 46.45 -55.90
CA GLY A 183 -7.12 47.44 -56.19
C GLY A 183 -6.66 48.90 -56.12
N ALA A 184 -5.77 49.32 -57.02
CA ALA A 184 -5.71 50.71 -57.48
C ALA A 184 -5.53 50.69 -59.00
N PRO A 185 -6.42 51.34 -59.75
CA PRO A 185 -6.02 52.25 -60.81
C PRO A 185 -6.22 53.70 -60.38
#